data_AF-A0A351TB49-F1
#
_entry.id   AF-A0A351TB49-F1
#
_cell.length_a   1.000
_cell.length_b   1.000
_cell.length_c   1.000
_cell.angle_alpha   90.00
_cell.angle_beta   90.00
_cell.angle_gamma   90.00
#
_symmetry.space_group_name_H-M   'P 1'
#
loop_
_entity.id
_entity.type
_entity.pdbx_description
1 polymer ?
#
loop_
_entity_poly.entity_id
_entity_poly.type
_entity_poly.pdbx_seq_one_letter_code
_entity_poly.pdbx_strand_id
1 'polypeptide(L)'
;MEHKTLKIPTTPEEKEKIVRRLKILRSNYLDDFDDIRHRSINFDKARCNASYFDSVSVLIEQILERNIIKYSSTKKECENFLKFHKTISSTTHIYYQDDINRVNIALDCLIRELSV
;
A
#
# COMPACT_ATOMS: atom_id res chain seq x y z
N MET A 1 -2.62 -25.07 -23.53
CA MET A 1 -1.37 -24.69 -22.85
C MET A 1 -1.74 -24.15 -21.49
N GLU A 2 -1.66 -24.99 -20.46
CA GLU A 2 -1.96 -24.59 -19.09
C GLU A 2 -0.81 -23.75 -18.55
N HIS A 3 -1.05 -22.46 -18.34
CA HIS A 3 -0.15 -21.65 -17.52
C HIS A 3 -0.22 -22.20 -16.09
N LYS A 4 0.70 -23.10 -15.74
CA LYS A 4 1.04 -23.38 -14.35
C LYS A 4 1.50 -22.05 -13.75
N THR A 5 0.57 -21.32 -13.13
CA THR A 5 0.90 -20.35 -12.09
C THR A 5 1.69 -21.12 -11.05
N LEU A 6 3.02 -21.04 -11.16
CA LEU A 6 3.95 -21.42 -10.11
C LEU A 6 3.54 -20.61 -8.89
N LYS A 7 2.69 -21.20 -8.04
CA LYS A 7 2.52 -20.79 -6.66
C LYS A 7 3.86 -21.07 -6.01
N ILE A 8 4.80 -20.15 -6.17
CA ILE A 8 6.05 -20.19 -5.42
C ILE A 8 5.60 -20.07 -3.96
N PRO A 9 5.82 -21.09 -3.12
CA PRO A 9 5.54 -20.97 -1.70
C PRO A 9 6.46 -19.86 -1.20
N THR A 10 5.87 -18.71 -0.92
CA THR A 10 6.59 -17.58 -0.33
C THR A 10 7.11 -18.10 1.00
N THR A 11 8.43 -18.28 1.11
CA THR A 11 9.01 -18.84 2.32
C THR A 11 8.66 -17.95 3.51
N PRO A 12 8.61 -18.47 4.75
CA PRO A 12 8.37 -17.64 5.93
C PRO A 12 9.27 -16.40 5.97
N GLU A 13 10.52 -16.53 5.52
CA GLU A 13 11.48 -15.42 5.39
C GLU A 13 11.08 -14.37 4.34
N GLU A 14 10.57 -14.79 3.18
CA GLU A 14 10.07 -13.85 2.18
C GLU A 14 8.81 -13.12 2.66
N LYS A 15 7.91 -13.84 3.36
CA LYS A 15 6.70 -13.26 3.96
C LYS A 15 7.09 -12.21 4.99
N GLU A 16 8.09 -12.50 5.83
CA GLU A 16 8.60 -11.55 6.81
C GLU A 16 9.24 -10.31 6.15
N LYS A 17 10.01 -10.49 5.07
CA LYS A 17 10.55 -9.36 4.29
C LYS A 17 9.44 -8.46 3.72
N ILE A 18 8.35 -9.06 3.22
CA ILE A 18 7.18 -8.31 2.75
C ILE A 18 6.53 -7.53 3.91
N VAL A 19 6.31 -8.16 5.05
CA VAL A 19 5.74 -7.50 6.24
C VAL A 19 6.63 -6.34 6.72
N ARG A 20 7.95 -6.53 6.76
CA ARG A 20 8.90 -5.46 7.10
C ARG A 20 8.79 -4.28 6.13
N ARG A 21 8.72 -4.55 4.82
CA ARG A 21 8.51 -3.50 3.79
C ARG A 21 7.18 -2.77 3.97
N LEU A 22 6.09 -3.47 4.24
CA LEU A 22 4.78 -2.87 4.51
C LEU A 22 4.83 -1.95 5.73
N LYS A 23 5.50 -2.37 6.81
CA LYS A 23 5.68 -1.55 8.02
C LYS A 23 6.54 -0.32 7.76
N ILE A 24 7.62 -0.44 6.98
CA ILE A 24 8.47 0.69 6.58
C ILE A 24 7.65 1.69 5.76
N LEU A 25 6.88 1.23 4.77
CA LEU A 25 6.02 2.12 3.97
C LEU A 25 4.99 2.83 4.84
N ARG A 26 4.38 2.12 5.79
CA ARG A 26 3.47 2.73 6.77
C ARG A 26 4.16 3.79 7.63
N SER A 27 5.38 3.51 8.11
CA SER A 27 6.12 4.39 9.03
C SER A 27 6.75 5.60 8.34
N ASN A 28 7.46 5.39 7.23
CA ASN A 28 8.10 6.45 6.46
C ASN A 28 7.08 7.52 6.03
N TYR A 29 5.86 7.10 5.73
CA TYR A 29 4.80 8.03 5.43
C TYR A 29 4.36 8.86 6.65
N LEU A 30 4.24 8.24 7.83
CA LEU A 30 3.87 8.97 9.05
C LEU A 30 4.90 10.04 9.39
N ASP A 31 6.20 9.74 9.24
CA ASP A 31 7.27 10.71 9.49
C ASP A 31 7.29 11.84 8.44
N ASP A 32 7.14 11.51 7.15
CA ASP A 32 7.05 12.51 6.09
C ASP A 32 5.80 13.39 6.27
N PHE A 33 4.67 12.81 6.69
CA PHE A 33 3.42 13.54 6.89
C PHE A 33 3.44 14.42 8.13
N ASP A 34 4.01 13.95 9.25
CA ASP A 34 4.14 14.77 10.46
C ASP A 34 5.12 15.93 10.25
N ASP A 35 6.23 15.73 9.52
CA ASP A 35 7.14 16.83 9.17
C ASP A 35 6.48 17.86 8.23
N ILE A 36 5.67 17.40 7.26
CA ILE A 36 4.87 18.28 6.40
C ILE A 36 3.80 19.04 7.20
N ARG A 37 3.12 18.36 8.13
CA ARG A 37 2.11 18.93 9.03
C ARG A 37 2.67 19.99 9.95
N HIS A 38 3.89 19.80 10.46
CA HIS A 38 4.54 20.77 11.35
C HIS A 38 5.08 22.01 10.64
N ARG A 39 5.36 21.94 9.33
CA ARG A 39 5.97 23.06 8.58
C ARG A 39 4.99 23.94 7.80
N SER A 40 3.71 23.60 7.70
CA SER A 40 2.73 24.39 6.93
C SER A 40 1.51 24.85 7.75
N ILE A 41 1.38 26.18 7.94
CA ILE A 41 0.18 26.84 8.50
C ILE A 41 -1.03 26.72 7.54
N ASN A 42 -0.81 26.42 6.26
CA ASN A 42 -1.86 26.17 5.28
C ASN A 42 -1.72 24.73 4.75
N PHE A 43 -2.49 23.83 5.35
CA PHE A 43 -2.49 22.38 5.15
C PHE A 43 -2.87 21.92 3.73
N ASP A 44 -3.34 22.82 2.87
CA ASP A 44 -4.01 22.50 1.60
C ASP A 44 -3.12 21.97 0.47
N LYS A 45 -1.79 21.92 0.63
CA LYS A 45 -0.87 21.49 -0.44
C LYS A 45 0.26 20.63 0.06
N ALA A 46 -0.01 19.72 1.00
CA ALA A 46 0.85 18.58 1.22
C ALA A 46 0.86 17.75 -0.07
N ARG A 47 1.82 18.06 -0.95
CA ARG A 47 2.16 17.24 -2.12
C ARG A 47 2.75 15.95 -1.57
N CYS A 48 1.92 15.07 -1.01
CA CYS A 48 2.34 13.72 -0.68
C CYS A 48 2.94 13.16 -1.96
N ASN A 49 4.18 12.70 -1.84
CA ASN A 49 4.97 12.30 -2.98
C ASN A 49 4.19 11.20 -3.70
N ALA A 50 3.79 11.39 -4.95
CA ALA A 50 3.12 10.35 -5.75
C ALA A 50 3.89 9.02 -5.67
N SER A 51 5.21 9.11 -5.53
CA SER A 51 6.13 8.01 -5.27
C SER A 51 5.75 7.10 -4.09
N TYR A 52 5.11 7.61 -3.02
CA TYR A 52 4.59 6.79 -1.92
C TYR A 52 3.46 5.88 -2.38
N PHE A 53 2.44 6.45 -3.03
CA PHE A 53 1.29 5.71 -3.54
C PHE A 53 1.71 4.73 -4.64
N ASP A 54 2.64 5.12 -5.51
CA ASP A 54 3.26 4.24 -6.50
C ASP A 54 3.95 3.05 -5.82
N SER A 55 4.78 3.31 -4.81
CA SER A 55 5.52 2.27 -4.08
C SER A 55 4.58 1.29 -3.38
N VAL A 56 3.50 1.80 -2.77
CA VAL A 56 2.49 0.94 -2.14
C VAL A 56 1.74 0.14 -3.18
N SER A 57 1.37 0.73 -4.32
CA SER A 57 0.65 0.03 -5.40
C SER A 57 1.47 -1.12 -5.97
N VAL A 58 2.73 -0.87 -6.31
CA VAL A 58 3.63 -1.91 -6.82
C VAL A 58 3.78 -3.06 -5.82
N LEU A 59 3.91 -2.75 -4.52
CA LEU A 59 4.03 -3.80 -3.51
C LEU A 59 2.73 -4.61 -3.36
N ILE A 60 1.57 -3.95 -3.40
CA ILE A 60 0.27 -4.61 -3.30
C ILE A 60 0.02 -5.52 -4.52
N GLU A 61 0.35 -5.06 -5.73
CA GLU A 61 0.27 -5.87 -6.95
C GLU A 61 1.13 -7.12 -6.83
N GLN A 62 2.40 -6.99 -6.40
CA GLN A 62 3.28 -8.13 -6.18
C GLN A 62 2.74 -9.13 -5.15
N ILE A 63 2.10 -8.65 -4.08
CA ILE A 63 1.48 -9.51 -3.06
C ILE A 63 0.29 -10.27 -3.65
N LEU A 64 -0.55 -9.59 -4.42
CA LEU A 64 -1.73 -10.19 -5.06
C LEU A 64 -1.34 -11.25 -6.09
N GLU A 65 -0.33 -10.97 -6.92
CA GLU A 65 0.23 -11.92 -7.89
C GLU A 65 0.76 -13.19 -7.22
N ARG A 66 1.40 -13.04 -6.05
CA ARG A 66 1.92 -14.17 -5.26
C ARG A 66 0.81 -15.02 -4.62
N ASN A 67 -0.46 -14.58 -4.64
CA ASN A 67 -1.60 -15.30 -4.08
C ASN A 67 -1.38 -15.76 -2.62
N ILE A 68 -0.67 -14.95 -1.83
CA ILE A 68 -0.38 -15.22 -0.41
C ILE A 68 -1.47 -14.73 0.55
N ILE A 69 -2.38 -13.90 0.04
CA ILE A 69 -3.56 -13.42 0.78
C ILE A 69 -4.61 -14.55 0.78
N LYS A 70 -4.97 -15.00 1.97
CA LYS A 70 -6.02 -15.97 2.27
C LYS A 70 -7.38 -15.31 2.44
N TYR A 71 -7.46 -14.12 3.04
CA TYR A 71 -8.74 -13.47 3.33
C TYR A 71 -9.24 -12.65 2.13
N SER A 72 -10.46 -12.97 1.68
CA SER A 72 -11.13 -12.25 0.59
C SER A 72 -11.37 -10.78 0.91
N SER A 73 -11.56 -10.44 2.19
CA SER A 73 -11.69 -9.06 2.66
C SER A 73 -10.42 -8.25 2.42
N THR A 74 -9.25 -8.80 2.75
CA THR A 74 -7.97 -8.11 2.53
C THR A 74 -7.69 -7.93 1.05
N LYS A 75 -7.99 -8.96 0.24
CA LYS A 75 -7.88 -8.87 -1.21
C LYS A 75 -8.74 -7.73 -1.76
N LYS A 76 -9.98 -7.61 -1.28
CA LYS A 76 -10.89 -6.54 -1.69
C LYS A 76 -10.37 -5.14 -1.32
N GLU A 77 -9.81 -4.97 -0.12
CA GLU A 77 -9.21 -3.68 0.27
C GLU A 77 -7.99 -3.32 -0.58
N CYS A 78 -7.15 -4.30 -0.92
CA CYS A 78 -6.05 -4.11 -1.86
C CYS A 78 -6.54 -3.68 -3.25
N GLU A 79 -7.55 -4.37 -3.80
CA GLU A 79 -8.15 -4.04 -5.10
C GLU A 79 -8.81 -2.66 -5.09
N ASN A 80 -9.51 -2.30 -4.00
CA ASN A 80 -10.10 -0.98 -3.81
C ASN A 80 -9.03 0.12 -3.86
N PHE A 81 -7.92 -0.08 -3.15
CA PHE A 81 -6.79 0.85 -3.16
C PHE A 81 -6.18 0.97 -4.56
N LEU A 82 -5.91 -0.14 -5.26
CA LEU A 82 -5.32 -0.09 -6.61
C LEU A 82 -6.24 0.64 -7.60
N LYS A 83 -7.55 0.41 -7.51
CA LYS A 83 -8.53 1.13 -8.35
C LYS A 83 -8.55 2.62 -8.04
N PHE A 84 -8.49 2.99 -6.77
CA PHE A 84 -8.38 4.37 -6.32
C PHE A 84 -7.10 5.01 -6.84
N HIS A 85 -5.94 4.37 -6.65
CA HIS A 85 -4.65 4.85 -7.11
C HIS A 85 -4.62 5.05 -8.63
N LYS A 86 -5.13 4.09 -9.40
CA LYS A 86 -5.22 4.21 -10.87
C LYS A 86 -6.08 5.39 -11.32
N THR A 87 -7.13 5.70 -10.54
CA THR A 87 -8.03 6.81 -10.85
C THR A 87 -7.35 8.16 -10.62
N ILE A 88 -6.60 8.30 -9.52
CA ILE A 88 -5.95 9.56 -9.15
C ILE A 88 -4.59 9.76 -9.82
N SER A 89 -3.84 8.69 -10.14
CA SER A 89 -2.49 8.78 -10.72
C SER A 89 -2.47 9.40 -12.11
N SER A 90 -3.59 9.35 -12.83
CA SER A 90 -3.75 9.97 -14.16
C SER A 90 -4.29 11.41 -14.09
N THR A 91 -4.40 11.99 -12.89
CA THR A 91 -5.01 13.31 -12.67
C THR A 91 -4.06 14.24 -11.93
N THR A 92 -4.36 15.54 -11.93
CA THR A 92 -3.66 16.54 -11.09
C THR A 92 -4.13 16.51 -9.63
N HIS A 93 -4.61 15.35 -9.15
CA HIS A 93 -5.20 15.19 -7.82
C HIS A 93 -4.17 15.55 -6.75
N ILE A 94 -4.61 16.38 -5.81
CA ILE A 94 -3.84 16.71 -4.62
C ILE A 94 -4.20 15.65 -3.59
N TYR A 95 -3.20 14.96 -3.05
CA TYR A 95 -3.41 13.92 -2.06
C TYR A 95 -3.78 14.53 -0.69
N TYR A 96 -4.87 14.06 -0.11
CA TYR A 96 -5.38 14.48 1.20
C TYR A 96 -5.29 13.37 2.24
N GLN A 97 -5.51 13.73 3.50
CA GLN A 97 -5.56 12.78 4.62
C GLN A 97 -6.49 11.59 4.36
N ASP A 98 -7.62 11.79 3.68
CA ASP A 98 -8.54 10.71 3.34
C ASP A 98 -7.95 9.71 2.34
N ASP A 99 -7.16 10.18 1.38
CA ASP A 99 -6.47 9.32 0.41
C ASP A 99 -5.45 8.42 1.09
N ILE A 100 -4.85 8.96 2.15
CA ILE A 100 -3.85 8.32 2.98
C ILE A 100 -4.48 7.33 3.93
N ASN A 101 -5.62 7.68 4.54
CA ASN A 101 -6.41 6.76 5.33
C ASN A 101 -6.78 5.53 4.50
N ARG A 102 -7.14 5.70 3.22
CA ARG A 102 -7.40 4.57 2.30
C ARG A 102 -6.18 3.67 2.11
N VAL A 103 -4.99 4.25 1.92
CA VAL A 103 -3.74 3.48 1.80
C VAL A 103 -3.46 2.71 3.09
N ASN A 104 -3.58 3.39 4.23
CA ASN A 104 -3.30 2.82 5.54
C ASN A 104 -4.23 1.65 5.87
N ILE A 105 -5.52 1.72 5.50
CA ILE A 105 -6.46 0.60 5.64
C ILE A 105 -5.96 -0.63 4.87
N ALA A 106 -5.55 -0.46 3.60
CA ALA A 106 -5.04 -1.57 2.80
C ALA A 106 -3.75 -2.16 3.38
N LEU A 107 -2.82 -1.30 3.82
CA LEU A 107 -1.57 -1.72 4.49
C LEU A 107 -1.85 -2.43 5.82
N ASP A 108 -2.79 -1.95 6.63
CA ASP A 108 -3.21 -2.56 7.89
C ASP A 108 -3.75 -3.96 7.69
N CYS A 109 -4.65 -4.13 6.72
CA CYS A 109 -5.22 -5.43 6.39
C CYS A 109 -4.12 -6.42 5.97
N LEU A 110 -3.18 -5.99 5.14
CA LEU A 110 -2.04 -6.80 4.70
C LEU A 110 -1.08 -7.15 5.82
N ILE A 111 -0.68 -6.18 6.65
CA ILE A 111 0.23 -6.42 7.77
C ILE A 111 -0.42 -7.39 8.75
N ARG A 112 -1.69 -7.16 9.11
CA ARG A 112 -2.42 -8.03 10.04
C ARG A 112 -2.47 -9.46 9.53
N GLU A 113 -2.80 -9.66 8.27
CA GLU A 113 -2.91 -11.00 7.70
C GLU A 113 -1.56 -11.70 7.51
N LEU A 114 -0.56 -10.97 7.03
CA LEU A 114 0.75 -11.56 6.76
C LEU A 114 1.60 -11.75 8.03
N SER A 115 1.24 -11.10 9.14
CA SER A 115 1.90 -11.30 10.44
C SER A 115 1.37 -12.50 11.25
N VAL A 116 0.29 -13.16 10.81
CA VAL A 116 -0.22 -14.42 11.39
C VAL A 116 0.46 -15.63 10.76
#